data_AF-A0A7S0C408-F1
#
_entry.id   AF-A0A7S0C408-F1
#
_cell.length_a   1.000
_cell.length_b   1.000
_cell.length_c   1.000
_cell.angle_alpha   90.00
_cell.angle_beta   90.00
_cell.angle_gamma   90.00
#
_symmetry.space_group_name_H-M   'P 1'
#
loop_
_entity.id
_entity.type
_entity.pdbx_description
1 polymer ?
#
loop_
_entity_poly.entity_id
_entity_poly.type
_entity_poly.pdbx_seq_one_letter_code
_entity_poly.pdbx_strand_id
1 'polypeptide(L)'
;ILASKAGACRVQSMESGQGSDLPLLSAKVSQLGNKLTNPNTFQILNCAHPEQIQTHHLLEGKPANLAIGEPYYEKLEGWHLQEAINYLYILRSMRKRGIITHDAFSVPMYASIMCCAIEFIPPSSTSLSLVSAADAYSAVGKETVCGFDHTIVNQFGTCFSDYEMNLPLWQYQHRDLTKPIEVARLVYTSN
;
A
#
# COMPACT_ATOMS: atom_id res chain seq x y z
N ILE A 1 16.58 -1.82 -8.70
CA ILE A 1 17.51 -0.95 -9.48
C ILE A 1 18.33 -0.01 -8.57
N LEU A 2 17.68 0.82 -7.73
CA LEU A 2 18.37 1.77 -6.84
C LEU A 2 19.37 1.09 -5.90
N ALA A 3 18.99 -0.03 -5.27
CA ALA A 3 19.89 -0.81 -4.42
C ALA A 3 21.19 -1.22 -5.15
N SER A 4 21.09 -1.64 -6.41
CA SER A 4 22.26 -2.02 -7.23
C SER A 4 23.15 -0.82 -7.53
N LYS A 5 22.55 0.33 -7.86
CA LYS A 5 23.31 1.58 -8.07
C LYS A 5 23.98 2.10 -6.80
N ALA A 6 23.40 1.81 -5.64
CA ALA A 6 23.97 2.12 -4.33
C ALA A 6 25.09 1.16 -3.90
N GLY A 7 25.45 0.16 -4.72
CA GLY A 7 26.56 -0.75 -4.46
C GLY A 7 26.17 -2.08 -3.81
N ALA A 8 24.88 -2.44 -3.77
CA ALA A 8 24.47 -3.76 -3.31
C ALA A 8 25.09 -4.87 -4.19
N CYS A 9 25.74 -5.85 -3.56
CA CYS A 9 26.46 -6.90 -4.27
C CYS A 9 25.52 -7.84 -5.05
N ARG A 10 24.33 -8.09 -4.50
CA ARG A 10 23.28 -8.91 -5.11
C ARG A 10 21.93 -8.28 -4.82
N VAL A 11 21.08 -8.22 -5.83
CA VAL A 11 19.73 -7.66 -5.70
C VAL A 11 18.74 -8.59 -6.39
N GLN A 12 17.69 -8.92 -5.66
CA GLN A 12 16.57 -9.71 -6.17
C GLN A 12 15.30 -8.88 -6.06
N SER A 13 14.67 -8.61 -7.19
CA SER A 13 13.35 -7.97 -7.27
C SER A 13 12.28 -9.04 -7.42
N MET A 14 11.11 -8.79 -6.87
CA MET A 14 9.96 -9.69 -6.92
C MET A 14 8.81 -8.94 -7.56
N GLU A 15 8.34 -9.41 -8.71
CA GLU A 15 7.27 -8.76 -9.46
C GLU A 15 6.15 -9.78 -9.72
N SER A 16 4.90 -9.39 -9.50
CA SER A 16 3.75 -10.22 -9.84
C SER A 16 3.27 -9.94 -11.26
N GLY A 17 3.34 -10.94 -12.15
CA GLY A 17 2.78 -10.87 -13.51
C GLY A 17 1.33 -11.35 -13.63
N GLN A 18 0.59 -11.52 -12.53
CA GLN A 18 -0.78 -12.06 -12.57
C GLN A 18 -1.78 -10.99 -13.04
N GLY A 19 -2.32 -11.13 -14.25
CA GLY A 19 -3.41 -10.31 -14.80
C GLY A 19 -2.97 -9.30 -15.87
N SER A 20 -1.78 -8.69 -15.71
CA SER A 20 -1.08 -7.99 -16.79
C SER A 20 0.42 -8.17 -16.58
N ASP A 21 1.17 -8.55 -17.62
CA ASP A 21 2.63 -8.67 -17.56
C ASP A 21 3.34 -7.31 -17.42
N LEU A 22 2.59 -6.22 -17.22
CA LEU A 22 3.07 -4.85 -17.25
C LEU A 22 4.10 -4.55 -16.14
N PRO A 23 3.91 -4.94 -14.86
CA PRO A 23 4.92 -4.70 -13.83
C PRO A 23 6.24 -5.41 -14.15
N LEU A 24 6.17 -6.69 -14.52
CA LEU A 24 7.34 -7.48 -14.90
C LEU A 24 8.06 -6.90 -16.12
N LEU A 25 7.30 -6.51 -17.15
CA LEU A 25 7.85 -5.89 -18.36
C LEU A 25 8.54 -4.57 -18.03
N SER A 26 7.91 -3.72 -17.22
CA SER A 26 8.45 -2.41 -16.80
C SER A 26 9.74 -2.59 -16.00
N ALA A 27 9.78 -3.58 -15.10
CA ALA A 27 10.97 -3.92 -14.34
C ALA A 27 12.11 -4.43 -15.25
N LYS A 28 11.81 -5.27 -16.24
CA LYS A 28 12.79 -5.75 -17.25
C LYS A 28 13.31 -4.63 -18.15
N VAL A 29 12.44 -3.75 -18.63
CA VAL A 29 12.85 -2.56 -19.41
C VAL A 29 13.78 -1.68 -18.57
N SER A 30 13.43 -1.45 -17.30
CA SER A 30 14.26 -0.70 -16.36
C SER A 30 15.62 -1.39 -16.11
N GLN A 31 15.63 -2.72 -15.98
CA GLN A 31 16.86 -3.50 -15.85
C GLN A 31 17.79 -3.31 -17.06
N LEU A 32 17.24 -3.45 -18.27
CA LEU A 32 17.98 -3.29 -19.53
C LEU A 32 18.49 -1.85 -19.70
N GLY A 33 17.63 -0.86 -19.49
CA GLY A 33 17.99 0.56 -19.60
C GLY A 33 19.09 0.99 -18.62
N ASN A 34 19.19 0.32 -17.47
CA ASN A 34 20.24 0.56 -16.48
C ASN A 34 21.44 -0.38 -16.60
N LYS A 35 21.52 -1.21 -17.66
CA LYS A 35 22.61 -2.16 -17.91
C LYS A 35 22.83 -3.17 -16.77
N LEU A 36 21.77 -3.53 -16.04
CA LEU A 36 21.82 -4.49 -14.93
C LEU A 36 21.51 -5.92 -15.41
N THR A 37 22.22 -6.37 -16.44
CA THR A 37 21.93 -7.63 -17.14
C THR A 37 22.62 -8.86 -16.57
N ASN A 38 23.53 -8.70 -15.61
CA ASN A 38 24.25 -9.83 -15.01
C ASN A 38 23.32 -10.59 -14.04
N PRO A 39 22.90 -11.83 -14.38
CA PRO A 39 21.94 -12.60 -13.59
C PRO A 39 22.52 -13.03 -12.24
N ASN A 40 23.84 -13.05 -12.06
CA ASN A 40 24.47 -13.40 -10.78
C ASN A 40 24.39 -12.27 -9.75
N THR A 41 24.16 -11.03 -10.20
CA THR A 41 24.13 -9.84 -9.34
C THR A 41 22.75 -9.18 -9.28
N PHE A 42 21.92 -9.39 -10.31
CA PHE A 42 20.59 -8.81 -10.38
C PHE A 42 19.61 -9.79 -11.01
N GLN A 43 18.55 -10.12 -10.29
CA GLN A 43 17.49 -11.00 -10.79
C GLN A 43 16.11 -10.41 -10.50
N ILE A 44 15.22 -10.52 -11.48
CA ILE A 44 13.79 -10.24 -11.30
C ILE A 44 13.08 -11.58 -11.30
N LEU A 45 12.46 -11.93 -10.18
CA LEU A 45 11.59 -13.09 -10.07
C LEU A 45 10.18 -12.70 -10.50
N ASN A 46 9.60 -13.48 -11.42
CA ASN A 46 8.17 -13.46 -11.65
C ASN A 46 7.50 -14.36 -10.61
N CYS A 47 6.86 -13.78 -9.60
CA CYS A 47 6.17 -14.51 -8.56
C CYS A 47 4.78 -13.92 -8.35
N ALA A 48 3.74 -14.77 -8.42
CA ALA A 48 2.37 -14.35 -8.13
C ALA A 48 2.26 -13.77 -6.70
N HIS A 49 2.96 -14.39 -5.76
CA HIS A 49 2.96 -14.04 -4.35
C HIS A 49 4.38 -14.19 -3.76
N PRO A 50 4.93 -13.17 -3.09
CA PRO A 50 6.24 -13.29 -2.41
C PRO A 50 6.27 -14.41 -1.35
N GLU A 51 5.10 -14.80 -0.83
CA GLU A 51 4.87 -15.93 0.08
C GLU A 51 5.06 -17.31 -0.56
N GLN A 52 5.23 -17.40 -1.88
CA GLN A 52 5.44 -18.67 -2.59
C GLN A 52 6.92 -18.93 -2.91
N ILE A 53 7.80 -17.95 -2.69
CA ILE A 53 9.22 -18.07 -3.00
C ILE A 53 9.91 -19.05 -2.04
N GLN A 54 10.72 -19.95 -2.58
CA GLN A 54 11.53 -20.88 -1.79
C GLN A 54 13.01 -20.53 -1.93
N THR A 55 13.84 -21.06 -1.02
CA THR A 55 15.28 -20.76 -0.96
C THR A 55 16.03 -21.10 -2.25
N HIS A 56 15.58 -22.12 -2.99
CA HIS A 56 16.18 -22.50 -4.26
C HIS A 56 15.92 -21.50 -5.41
N HIS A 57 14.97 -20.56 -5.25
CA HIS A 57 14.76 -19.46 -6.18
C HIS A 57 15.71 -18.28 -5.93
N LEU A 58 16.47 -18.28 -4.83
CA LEU A 58 17.33 -17.16 -4.45
C LEU A 58 18.65 -17.19 -5.20
N LEU A 59 19.24 -16.00 -5.40
CA LEU A 59 20.58 -15.87 -5.95
C LEU A 59 21.59 -16.63 -5.08
N GLU A 60 22.25 -17.63 -5.67
CA GLU A 60 23.17 -18.55 -4.99
C GLU A 60 22.54 -19.33 -3.83
N GLY A 61 21.21 -19.41 -3.74
CA GLY A 61 20.51 -20.01 -2.60
C GLY A 61 20.70 -19.27 -1.28
N LYS A 62 21.17 -18.01 -1.31
CA LYS A 62 21.51 -17.24 -0.11
C LYS A 62 20.34 -16.34 0.30
N PRO A 63 19.99 -16.32 1.60
CA PRO A 63 19.00 -15.39 2.11
C PRO A 63 19.47 -13.94 1.97
N ALA A 64 18.52 -13.02 1.77
CA ALA A 64 18.82 -11.59 1.80
C ALA A 64 18.93 -11.08 3.24
N ASN A 65 19.89 -10.18 3.47
CA ASN A 65 20.11 -9.50 4.74
C ASN A 65 19.45 -8.11 4.81
N LEU A 66 18.77 -7.72 3.73
CA LEU A 66 18.05 -6.45 3.61
C LEU A 66 16.79 -6.69 2.76
N ALA A 67 15.63 -6.34 3.30
CA ALA A 67 14.36 -6.32 2.59
C ALA A 67 13.93 -4.88 2.35
N ILE A 68 13.57 -4.54 1.11
CA ILE A 68 13.18 -3.17 0.73
C ILE A 68 11.85 -3.25 -0.01
N GLY A 69 10.92 -2.36 0.33
CA GLY A 69 9.68 -2.17 -0.41
C GLY A 69 9.11 -0.77 -0.19
N GLU A 70 8.25 -0.33 -1.11
CA GLU A 70 7.41 0.87 -0.94
C GLU A 70 6.11 0.58 -0.15
N PRO A 71 6.02 -0.59 0.49
CA PRO A 71 4.79 -1.37 0.73
C PRO A 71 3.54 -1.12 -0.15
N TYR A 72 3.68 -0.74 -1.42
CA TYR A 72 2.54 -0.49 -2.31
C TYR A 72 2.03 -1.77 -2.97
N TYR A 73 0.70 -1.97 -2.99
CA TYR A 73 0.06 -3.08 -3.70
C TYR A 73 -1.14 -2.55 -4.48
N GLU A 74 -1.16 -2.71 -5.80
CA GLU A 74 -2.24 -2.20 -6.68
C GLU A 74 -3.64 -2.62 -6.21
N LYS A 75 -3.81 -3.86 -5.72
CA LYS A 75 -5.10 -4.37 -5.21
C LYS A 75 -5.55 -3.74 -3.89
N LEU A 76 -4.64 -3.10 -3.17
CA LEU A 76 -4.87 -2.44 -1.89
C LEU A 76 -4.65 -0.93 -2.00
N GLU A 77 -4.64 -0.37 -3.22
CA GLU A 77 -4.36 1.05 -3.42
C GLU A 77 -5.30 1.92 -2.56
N GLY A 78 -4.68 2.78 -1.75
CA GLY A 78 -5.34 3.65 -0.78
C GLY A 78 -5.69 2.99 0.56
N TRP A 79 -5.74 1.66 0.65
CA TRP A 79 -5.98 0.93 1.90
C TRP A 79 -4.67 0.80 2.69
N HIS A 80 -4.11 1.94 3.09
CA HIS A 80 -2.74 2.06 3.60
C HIS A 80 -2.47 1.23 4.87
N LEU A 81 -3.48 1.03 5.72
CA LEU A 81 -3.36 0.16 6.88
C LEU A 81 -3.18 -1.31 6.45
N GLN A 82 -3.97 -1.77 5.50
CA GLN A 82 -3.89 -3.11 4.93
C GLN A 82 -2.59 -3.31 4.15
N GLU A 83 -2.13 -2.32 3.39
CA GLU A 83 -0.83 -2.33 2.73
C GLU A 83 0.32 -2.56 3.74
N ALA A 84 0.31 -1.80 4.83
CA ALA A 84 1.30 -1.91 5.90
C ALA A 84 1.25 -3.28 6.61
N ILE A 85 0.05 -3.76 6.94
CA ILE A 85 -0.15 -5.07 7.57
C ILE A 85 0.29 -6.20 6.62
N ASN A 86 -0.04 -6.11 5.33
CA ASN A 86 0.34 -7.09 4.33
C ASN A 86 1.87 -7.20 4.22
N TYR A 87 2.56 -6.06 4.18
CA TYR A 87 4.02 -6.03 4.18
C TYR A 87 4.65 -6.67 5.43
N LEU A 88 4.08 -6.41 6.62
CA LEU A 88 4.51 -7.07 7.86
C LEU A 88 4.42 -8.60 7.74
N TYR A 89 3.29 -9.11 7.23
CA TYR A 89 3.09 -10.56 7.08
C TYR A 89 4.00 -11.18 6.03
N ILE A 90 4.25 -10.49 4.91
CA ILE A 90 5.22 -10.92 3.90
C ILE A 90 6.61 -11.06 4.50
N LEU A 91 7.10 -10.05 5.23
CA LEU A 91 8.42 -10.09 5.86
C LEU A 91 8.53 -11.21 6.90
N ARG A 92 7.52 -11.37 7.74
CA ARG A 92 7.46 -12.49 8.71
C ARG A 92 7.47 -13.85 8.03
N SER A 93 6.68 -14.01 6.97
CA SER A 93 6.65 -15.22 6.15
C SER A 93 8.00 -15.51 5.51
N MET A 94 8.67 -14.50 4.96
CA MET A 94 10.00 -14.64 4.35
C MET A 94 11.08 -15.02 5.37
N ARG A 95 11.08 -14.41 6.58
CA ARG A 95 11.99 -14.79 7.67
C ARG A 95 11.78 -16.24 8.07
N LYS A 96 10.53 -16.63 8.33
CA LYS A 96 10.18 -18.00 8.74
C LYS A 96 10.63 -19.06 7.71
N ARG A 97 10.67 -18.70 6.44
CA ARG A 97 11.09 -19.58 5.33
C ARG A 97 12.58 -19.49 5.00
N GLY A 98 13.35 -18.66 5.71
CA GLY A 98 14.77 -18.45 5.44
C GLY A 98 15.03 -17.76 4.09
N ILE A 99 14.08 -16.98 3.58
CA ILE A 99 14.24 -16.17 2.36
C ILE A 99 15.02 -14.88 2.67
N ILE A 100 14.76 -14.33 3.84
CA ILE A 100 15.55 -13.25 4.43
C ILE A 100 16.08 -13.73 5.78
N THR A 101 17.24 -13.25 6.19
CA THR A 101 17.84 -13.63 7.47
C THR A 101 17.03 -13.10 8.65
N HIS A 102 17.14 -13.74 9.81
CA HIS A 102 16.40 -13.29 11.01
C HIS A 102 16.82 -11.89 11.49
N ASP A 103 18.06 -11.51 11.23
CA ASP A 103 18.64 -10.21 11.52
C ASP A 103 18.54 -9.23 10.34
N ALA A 104 17.81 -9.59 9.27
CA ALA A 104 17.67 -8.74 8.10
C ALA A 104 16.95 -7.44 8.45
N PHE A 105 17.56 -6.32 8.06
CA PHE A 105 16.93 -5.01 8.12
C PHE A 105 15.80 -4.91 7.11
N SER A 106 14.77 -4.13 7.43
CA SER A 106 13.72 -3.78 6.48
C SER A 106 13.72 -2.27 6.22
N VAL A 107 13.45 -1.88 4.99
CA VAL A 107 13.15 -0.50 4.61
C VAL A 107 11.78 -0.48 3.94
N PRO A 108 10.76 0.14 4.56
CA PRO A 108 10.80 0.83 5.86
C PRO A 108 11.06 -0.09 7.07
N MET A 109 11.54 0.47 8.17
CA MET A 109 11.76 -0.27 9.44
C MET A 109 10.46 -0.45 10.24
N TYR A 110 9.50 0.45 10.08
CA TYR A 110 8.19 0.38 10.70
C TYR A 110 7.17 1.21 9.89
N ALA A 111 5.89 0.97 10.13
CA ALA A 111 4.82 1.91 9.81
C ALA A 111 4.16 2.42 11.09
N SER A 112 3.84 3.70 11.12
CA SER A 112 3.12 4.34 12.22
C SER A 112 1.67 4.57 11.81
N ILE A 113 0.75 4.14 12.65
CA ILE A 113 -0.68 4.34 12.46
C ILE A 113 -1.03 5.62 13.22
N MET A 114 -1.42 6.64 12.46
CA MET A 114 -1.71 7.97 12.97
C MET A 114 -3.22 8.21 12.97
N CYS A 115 -3.71 8.97 13.96
CA CYS A 115 -5.09 9.40 14.04
C CYS A 115 -5.16 10.91 14.26
N CYS A 116 -6.12 11.56 13.62
CA CYS A 116 -6.53 12.92 13.94
C CYS A 116 -8.05 13.05 13.76
N ALA A 117 -8.68 13.85 14.62
CA ALA A 117 -10.04 14.28 14.39
C ALA A 117 -10.03 15.45 13.41
N ILE A 118 -10.90 15.36 12.40
CA ILE A 118 -11.11 16.40 11.38
C ILE A 118 -12.59 16.77 11.31
N GLU A 119 -12.87 17.94 10.74
CA GLU A 119 -14.21 18.35 10.36
C GLU A 119 -14.23 18.74 8.89
N PHE A 120 -15.15 18.15 8.13
CA PHE A 120 -15.38 18.54 6.74
C PHE A 120 -16.07 19.89 6.66
N ILE A 121 -15.57 20.75 5.77
CA ILE A 121 -16.11 22.09 5.56
C ILE A 121 -17.11 22.03 4.40
N PRO A 122 -18.37 22.43 4.60
CA PRO A 122 -19.34 22.52 3.51
C PRO A 122 -18.91 23.56 2.47
N PRO A 123 -19.20 23.36 1.17
CA PRO A 123 -18.89 24.34 0.15
C PRO A 123 -19.67 25.63 0.41
N SER A 124 -18.98 26.77 0.34
CA SER A 124 -19.65 28.07 0.27
C SER A 124 -20.41 28.18 -1.05
N SER A 125 -21.59 28.80 -1.05
CA SER A 125 -22.57 28.91 -2.13
C SER A 125 -22.11 29.56 -3.46
N THR A 126 -20.81 29.77 -3.65
CA THR A 126 -20.22 30.51 -4.79
C THR A 126 -19.10 29.77 -5.52
N SER A 127 -18.81 28.51 -5.16
CA SER A 127 -17.70 27.76 -5.77
C SER A 127 -18.22 26.49 -6.44
N LEU A 128 -18.12 26.43 -7.78
CA LEU A 128 -18.46 25.29 -8.65
C LEU A 128 -17.56 24.05 -8.47
N SER A 129 -16.95 23.86 -7.30
CA SER A 129 -15.84 22.94 -7.11
C SER A 129 -15.91 22.28 -5.74
N LEU A 130 -16.05 20.95 -5.77
CA LEU A 130 -15.96 19.97 -4.68
C LEU A 130 -17.20 19.85 -3.79
N VAL A 131 -18.02 18.83 -4.10
CA VAL A 131 -18.97 18.21 -3.18
C VAL A 131 -18.18 17.83 -1.91
N SER A 132 -18.50 18.42 -0.76
CA SER A 132 -17.84 18.00 0.48
C SER A 132 -18.21 16.54 0.77
N ALA A 133 -17.37 15.78 1.48
CA ALA A 133 -17.78 14.46 1.97
C ALA A 133 -19.10 14.59 2.76
N ALA A 134 -19.25 15.68 3.52
CA ALA A 134 -20.49 16.02 4.19
C ALA A 134 -21.70 16.20 3.23
N ASP A 135 -21.54 16.72 2.00
CA ASP A 135 -22.63 16.86 1.03
C ASP A 135 -23.03 15.54 0.38
N ALA A 136 -22.04 14.70 0.03
CA ALA A 136 -22.29 13.34 -0.47
C ALA A 136 -23.14 12.54 0.53
N TYR A 137 -22.97 12.83 1.82
CA TYR A 137 -23.73 12.19 2.91
C TYR A 137 -24.86 13.06 3.49
N SER A 138 -25.00 14.33 3.10
CA SER A 138 -26.07 15.25 3.56
C SER A 138 -27.47 14.86 3.09
N ALA A 139 -27.52 13.96 2.11
CA ALA A 139 -28.74 13.37 1.59
C ALA A 139 -29.09 12.03 2.25
N VAL A 140 -28.23 11.49 3.13
CA VAL A 140 -28.56 10.31 3.93
C VAL A 140 -29.77 10.65 4.80
N GLY A 141 -30.87 9.93 4.58
CA GLY A 141 -32.17 10.19 5.22
C GLY A 141 -33.18 10.94 4.34
N LYS A 142 -32.82 11.36 3.12
CA LYS A 142 -33.78 11.85 2.12
C LYS A 142 -34.26 10.69 1.25
N GLU A 143 -35.56 10.45 1.19
CA GLU A 143 -36.15 9.40 0.36
C GLU A 143 -35.91 9.63 -1.14
N THR A 144 -35.75 10.89 -1.57
CA THR A 144 -35.54 11.23 -2.98
C THR A 144 -34.50 12.32 -3.16
N VAL A 145 -33.58 12.14 -4.11
CA VAL A 145 -32.57 13.15 -4.51
C VAL A 145 -32.62 13.33 -6.02
N CYS A 146 -32.86 14.56 -6.49
CA CYS A 146 -33.02 14.87 -7.91
C CYS A 146 -34.04 13.98 -8.65
N GLY A 147 -35.08 13.51 -7.95
CA GLY A 147 -36.11 12.61 -8.50
C GLY A 147 -35.76 11.11 -8.47
N PHE A 148 -34.57 10.73 -7.99
CA PHE A 148 -34.18 9.34 -7.79
C PHE A 148 -34.46 8.87 -6.37
N ASP A 149 -35.07 7.69 -6.23
CA ASP A 149 -35.30 7.03 -4.95
C ASP A 149 -33.96 6.63 -4.31
N HIS A 150 -33.70 7.13 -3.11
CA HIS A 150 -32.49 6.90 -2.33
C HIS A 150 -32.74 6.01 -1.10
N THR A 151 -33.93 5.42 -0.96
CA THR A 151 -34.29 4.60 0.22
C THR A 151 -33.31 3.45 0.44
N ILE A 152 -32.89 2.74 -0.62
CA ILE A 152 -31.91 1.65 -0.52
C ILE A 152 -30.53 2.19 -0.13
N VAL A 153 -30.10 3.30 -0.72
CA VAL A 153 -28.79 3.92 -0.41
C VAL A 153 -28.74 4.34 1.07
N ASN A 154 -29.83 4.91 1.57
CA ASN A 154 -29.95 5.33 2.97
C ASN A 154 -29.88 4.18 3.97
N GLN A 155 -30.29 2.96 3.59
CA GLN A 155 -30.13 1.77 4.44
C GLN A 155 -28.66 1.50 4.78
N PHE A 156 -27.75 1.82 3.87
CA PHE A 156 -26.30 1.62 4.05
C PHE A 156 -25.57 2.91 4.43
N GLY A 157 -26.23 4.07 4.29
CA GLY A 157 -25.66 5.38 4.57
C GLY A 157 -25.35 5.67 6.03
N THR A 158 -25.59 4.74 6.96
CA THR A 158 -25.20 4.86 8.38
C THR A 158 -24.23 3.76 8.83
N CYS A 159 -23.92 2.79 7.97
CA CYS A 159 -23.06 1.64 8.27
C CYS A 159 -21.56 1.98 8.22
N PHE A 160 -21.17 3.25 8.36
CA PHE A 160 -19.76 3.67 8.30
C PHE A 160 -18.94 3.16 9.50
N SER A 161 -19.60 2.82 10.61
CA SER A 161 -18.97 2.11 11.72
C SER A 161 -18.66 0.64 11.37
N ASP A 162 -19.37 0.09 10.39
CA ASP A 162 -19.35 -1.34 10.08
C ASP A 162 -18.41 -1.64 8.91
N TYR A 163 -18.06 -0.61 8.12
CA TYR A 163 -17.15 -0.70 6.98
C TYR A 163 -16.11 0.40 7.04
N GLU A 164 -14.84 0.02 6.96
CA GLU A 164 -13.74 0.98 6.85
C GLU A 164 -13.91 1.82 5.57
N MET A 165 -13.84 3.14 5.74
CA MET A 165 -13.87 4.09 4.62
C MET A 165 -12.47 4.59 4.32
N ASN A 166 -12.06 4.43 3.07
CA ASN A 166 -10.85 5.02 2.55
C ASN A 166 -11.23 6.20 1.66
N LEU A 167 -10.88 7.42 2.10
CA LEU A 167 -11.20 8.66 1.41
C LEU A 167 -9.91 9.38 0.99
N PRO A 168 -9.78 9.80 -0.28
CA PRO A 168 -8.67 10.66 -0.71
C PRO A 168 -8.87 12.07 -0.15
N LEU A 169 -8.45 12.31 1.10
CA LEU A 169 -8.72 13.56 1.84
C LEU A 169 -8.27 14.84 1.12
N TRP A 170 -7.31 14.75 0.18
CA TRP A 170 -6.89 15.87 -0.67
C TRP A 170 -7.98 16.42 -1.60
N GLN A 171 -9.04 15.64 -1.87
CA GLN A 171 -10.19 16.08 -2.67
C GLN A 171 -11.24 16.83 -1.86
N TYR A 172 -11.12 16.85 -0.53
CA TYR A 172 -12.15 17.39 0.35
C TYR A 172 -11.61 18.51 1.22
N GLN A 173 -12.37 19.60 1.31
CA GLN A 173 -12.06 20.64 2.28
C GLN A 173 -12.36 20.14 3.69
N HIS A 174 -11.36 20.20 4.57
CA HIS A 174 -11.48 19.84 5.97
C HIS A 174 -10.58 20.73 6.83
N ARG A 175 -10.87 20.75 8.14
CA ARG A 175 -10.02 21.36 9.17
C ARG A 175 -9.64 20.31 10.21
N ASP A 176 -8.38 20.35 10.64
CA ASP A 176 -7.91 19.52 11.74
C ASP A 176 -8.47 20.06 13.07
N LEU A 177 -9.14 19.21 13.83
CA LEU A 177 -9.63 19.53 15.17
C LEU A 177 -8.60 19.17 16.25
N THR A 178 -7.74 18.21 15.95
CA THR A 178 -6.69 17.73 16.85
C THR A 178 -5.38 17.58 16.10
N LYS A 179 -4.26 17.69 16.81
CA LYS A 179 -2.95 17.30 16.26
C LYS A 179 -2.93 15.79 15.99
N PRO A 180 -2.23 15.33 14.95
CA PRO A 180 -2.02 13.90 14.73
C PRO A 180 -1.36 13.24 15.94
N ILE A 181 -1.88 12.07 16.33
CA ILE A 181 -1.32 11.22 17.38
C ILE A 181 -1.00 9.84 16.82
N GLU A 182 0.12 9.24 17.24
CA GLU A 182 0.41 7.84 16.95
C GLU A 182 -0.45 6.96 17.85
N VAL A 183 -1.28 6.11 17.24
CA VAL A 183 -2.14 5.16 17.97
C VAL A 183 -1.52 3.77 18.04
N ALA A 184 -0.72 3.40 17.05
CA ALA A 184 -0.05 2.11 17.00
C ALA A 184 1.16 2.14 16.05
N ARG A 185 2.05 1.16 16.22
CA ARG A 185 3.25 1.01 15.40
C ARG A 185 3.43 -0.44 14.96
N LEU A 186 3.61 -0.62 13.65
CA LEU A 186 3.93 -1.91 13.03
C LEU A 186 5.44 -1.97 12.80
N VAL A 187 6.17 -2.66 13.66
CA VAL A 187 7.63 -2.82 13.52
C VAL A 187 7.93 -3.97 12.56
N TYR A 188 8.60 -3.66 11.45
CA TYR A 188 8.87 -4.63 10.38
C TYR A 188 10.14 -5.44 10.60
N THR A 189 11.00 -5.03 11.53
CA THR A 189 12.24 -5.73 11.90
C THR A 189 12.05 -6.80 12.96
N SER A 190 10.96 -6.74 13.74
CA SER A 190 10.65 -7.73 14.78
C SER A 190 10.06 -9.02 14.20
N ASN A 191 10.37 -10.15 14.83
CA ASN A 191 9.71 -11.43 14.56
C ASN A 191 8.23 -11.40 14.98
#